data_AF-A0A924LI47-F1
#
_entry.id   AF-A0A924LI47-F1
#
_cell.length_a   1.000
_cell.length_b   1.000
_cell.length_c   1.000
_cell.angle_alpha   90.00
_cell.angle_beta   90.00
_cell.angle_gamma   90.00
#
_symmetry.space_group_name_H-M   'P 1'
#
loop_
_entity.id
_entity.type
_entity.pdbx_description
1 polymer ?
#
loop_
_entity_poly.entity_id
_entity_poly.type
_entity_poly.pdbx_seq_one_letter_code
_entity_poly.pdbx_strand_id
1 'polypeptide(L)'
;QSYDVLVIGDSFSLRTVASVRTNPGGFWTDHLAAMSGATVGVGWEAKFPVARYLESASFRDHPPQFLVIELAERNLAVIPPAASPDCLLPAARAVIPMESRVVPGSLRAIQRLAHHPTLRAALDEANDVIAKSVQRLAGLGELAKVGRVILNRSDLFSNALPHEILLFADDFLKVKWAETDLRRTACTMRSWQMAAEANGFTQLLILIAPDKTTIYQPYMRDPIIMPAFIPALAERVGTAVLRADLALGAAVAQGRKDVYLPNDTHWGSAGARIAAELVAGRIFVPIPLQSGHPPQAAKPPRL
;
A
#
# COMPACT_ATOMS: atom_id res chain seq x y z
N GLN A 1 4.11 19.40 12.46
CA GLN A 1 2.66 19.30 12.24
C GLN A 1 2.20 17.97 12.81
N SER A 2 1.11 17.94 13.57
CA SER A 2 0.55 16.71 14.12
C SER A 2 -0.36 16.05 13.09
N TYR A 3 -0.29 14.73 12.99
CA TYR A 3 -1.14 13.90 12.14
C TYR A 3 -1.80 12.82 13.00
N ASP A 4 -3.05 12.48 12.71
CA ASP A 4 -3.70 11.33 13.35
C ASP A 4 -3.00 10.03 12.90
N VAL A 5 -2.65 9.96 11.61
CA VAL A 5 -1.91 8.85 11.00
C VAL A 5 -0.68 9.38 10.28
N LEU A 6 0.51 8.87 10.59
CA LEU A 6 1.71 9.10 9.79
C LEU A 6 2.09 7.82 9.05
N VAL A 7 2.26 7.91 7.73
CA VAL A 7 2.79 6.84 6.90
C VAL A 7 4.25 7.14 6.60
N ILE A 8 5.16 6.22 6.93
CA ILE A 8 6.53 6.21 6.39
C ILE A 8 6.58 5.06 5.39
N GLY A 9 6.65 5.41 4.11
CA GLY A 9 6.52 4.44 3.03
C GLY A 9 7.49 4.66 1.88
N ASP A 10 7.47 3.73 0.94
CA ASP A 10 8.24 3.81 -0.29
C ASP A 10 7.38 4.36 -1.45
N SER A 11 7.71 4.00 -2.69
CA SER A 11 7.00 4.47 -3.88
C SER A 11 5.52 4.09 -3.91
N PHE A 12 5.08 3.07 -3.17
CA PHE A 12 3.65 2.72 -3.04
C PHE A 12 2.86 3.81 -2.31
N SER A 13 3.45 4.46 -1.31
CA SER A 13 2.80 5.49 -0.50
C SER A 13 2.99 6.91 -1.03
N LEU A 14 4.01 7.14 -1.85
CA LEU A 14 4.49 8.49 -2.15
C LEU A 14 3.80 9.19 -3.31
N ARG A 15 3.43 10.43 -3.04
CA ARG A 15 3.00 11.40 -4.03
C ARG A 15 4.20 12.15 -4.59
N THR A 16 4.48 11.98 -5.87
CA THR A 16 5.32 12.92 -6.62
C THR A 16 4.42 13.95 -7.30
N VAL A 17 4.96 15.14 -7.59
CA VAL A 17 4.19 16.18 -8.30
C VAL A 17 3.71 15.68 -9.67
N ALA A 18 4.47 14.77 -10.31
CA ALA A 18 4.07 14.08 -11.53
C ALA A 18 2.90 13.11 -11.27
N SER A 19 2.97 12.30 -10.20
CA SER A 19 1.94 11.28 -9.92
C SER A 19 0.61 11.86 -9.44
N VAL A 20 0.62 13.03 -8.77
CA VAL A 20 -0.63 13.73 -8.39
C VAL A 20 -1.39 14.23 -9.62
N ARG A 21 -0.70 14.59 -10.70
CA ARG A 21 -1.33 15.08 -11.93
C ARG A 21 -1.86 13.94 -12.80
N THR A 22 -1.19 12.79 -12.81
CA THR A 22 -1.58 11.64 -13.63
C THR A 22 -2.54 10.68 -12.92
N ASN A 23 -2.57 10.67 -11.57
CA ASN A 23 -3.45 9.79 -10.79
C ASN A 23 -3.97 10.47 -9.50
N PRO A 24 -4.72 11.59 -9.60
CA PRO A 24 -5.29 12.25 -8.43
C PRO A 24 -6.26 11.32 -7.68
N GLY A 25 -6.05 11.14 -6.37
CA GLY A 25 -6.87 10.23 -5.55
C GLY A 25 -6.58 8.74 -5.77
N GLY A 26 -5.51 8.40 -6.50
CA GLY A 26 -5.14 7.01 -6.79
C GLY A 26 -4.22 6.36 -5.77
N PHE A 27 -3.73 7.11 -4.77
CA PHE A 27 -2.87 6.56 -3.72
C PHE A 27 -3.71 6.00 -2.57
N TRP A 28 -3.25 4.92 -1.97
CA TRP A 28 -3.96 4.31 -0.84
C TRP A 28 -4.10 5.26 0.35
N THR A 29 -3.18 6.22 0.51
CA THR A 29 -3.25 7.23 1.58
C THR A 29 -4.37 8.26 1.33
N ASP A 30 -4.74 8.55 0.07
CA ASP A 30 -5.96 9.28 -0.29
C ASP A 30 -7.20 8.48 0.12
N HIS A 31 -7.19 7.20 -0.31
CA HIS A 31 -7.97 6.09 0.24
C HIS A 31 -8.33 6.30 1.71
N LEU A 32 -7.29 6.21 2.52
CA LEU A 32 -7.35 6.20 3.96
C LEU A 32 -7.92 7.50 4.50
N ALA A 33 -7.39 8.65 4.06
CA ALA A 33 -7.87 9.96 4.52
C ALA A 33 -9.35 10.16 4.23
N ALA A 34 -9.79 9.82 3.01
CA ALA A 34 -11.17 9.98 2.57
C ALA A 34 -12.14 9.08 3.36
N MET A 35 -11.78 7.82 3.61
CA MET A 35 -12.67 6.87 4.30
C MET A 35 -12.70 7.04 5.83
N SER A 36 -11.73 7.75 6.39
CA SER A 36 -11.59 7.90 7.84
C SER A 36 -11.89 9.29 8.38
N GLY A 37 -11.73 10.32 7.55
CA GLY A 37 -11.70 11.71 7.99
C GLY A 37 -10.42 12.08 8.77
N ALA A 38 -9.43 11.20 8.84
CA ALA A 38 -8.19 11.43 9.56
C ALA A 38 -7.21 12.32 8.77
N THR A 39 -6.40 13.07 9.50
CA THR A 39 -5.22 13.75 8.95
C THR A 39 -4.12 12.72 8.70
N VAL A 40 -3.79 12.49 7.42
CA VAL A 40 -2.78 11.50 7.00
C VAL A 40 -1.54 12.22 6.49
N GLY A 41 -0.42 12.07 7.20
CA GLY A 41 0.91 12.49 6.77
C GLY A 41 1.61 11.38 6.00
N VAL A 42 2.46 11.72 5.03
CA VAL A 42 3.28 10.74 4.28
C VAL A 42 4.73 11.21 4.22
N GLY A 43 5.64 10.39 4.74
CA GLY A 43 7.10 10.54 4.64
C GLY A 43 7.71 9.48 3.73
N TRP A 44 8.75 9.86 2.99
CA TRP A 44 9.54 8.91 2.19
C TRP A 44 10.59 8.23 3.05
N GLU A 45 10.52 6.91 3.17
CA GLU A 45 11.48 6.08 3.92
C GLU A 45 12.94 6.42 3.57
N ALA A 46 13.30 6.53 2.28
CA ALA A 46 14.67 6.81 1.87
C ALA A 46 15.22 8.17 2.37
N LYS A 47 14.34 9.14 2.63
CA LYS A 47 14.71 10.46 3.19
C LYS A 47 14.50 10.52 4.70
N PHE A 48 13.58 9.72 5.21
CA PHE A 48 13.16 9.68 6.61
C PHE A 48 13.11 8.22 7.08
N PRO A 49 14.27 7.59 7.31
CA PRO A 49 14.31 6.21 7.78
C PRO A 49 13.58 6.09 9.12
N VAL A 50 12.86 4.98 9.32
CA VAL A 50 12.00 4.76 10.50
C VAL A 50 12.77 4.99 11.81
N ALA A 51 13.95 4.39 11.95
CA ALA A 51 14.77 4.54 13.16
C ALA A 51 15.09 6.02 13.47
N ARG A 52 15.47 6.79 12.46
CA ARG A 52 15.77 8.22 12.61
C ARG A 52 14.53 9.03 12.96
N TYR A 53 13.36 8.67 12.42
CA TYR A 53 12.11 9.34 12.77
C TYR A 53 11.73 9.09 14.24
N LEU A 54 11.84 7.85 14.71
CA LEU A 54 11.53 7.48 16.10
C LEU A 54 12.44 8.19 17.12
N GLU A 55 13.66 8.56 16.71
CA GLU A 55 14.60 9.35 17.52
C GLU A 55 14.42 10.88 17.36
N SER A 56 13.51 11.34 16.51
CA SER A 56 13.38 12.76 16.18
C SER A 56 12.59 13.54 17.24
N ALA A 57 12.85 14.85 17.34
CA ALA A 57 12.02 15.75 18.13
C ALA A 57 10.57 15.76 17.65
N SER A 58 10.33 15.63 16.33
CA SER A 58 8.97 15.58 15.79
C SER A 58 8.16 14.41 16.33
N PHE A 59 8.77 13.24 16.55
CA PHE A 59 8.07 12.09 17.13
C PHE A 59 7.87 12.26 18.65
N ARG A 60 8.87 12.80 19.37
CA ARG A 60 8.76 13.03 20.81
C ARG A 60 7.71 14.08 21.17
N ASP A 61 7.71 15.20 20.44
CA ASP A 61 6.89 16.37 20.78
C ASP A 61 5.48 16.26 20.19
N HIS A 62 5.35 15.57 19.05
CA HIS A 62 4.08 15.43 18.30
C HIS A 62 3.90 14.01 17.73
N PRO A 63 3.86 12.97 18.59
CA PRO A 63 3.67 11.60 18.13
C PRO A 63 2.31 11.43 17.43
N PRO A 64 2.22 10.70 16.31
CA PRO A 64 0.95 10.35 15.70
C PRO A 64 0.25 9.27 16.54
N GLN A 65 -1.08 9.17 16.44
CA GLN A 65 -1.81 8.08 17.10
C GLN A 65 -1.50 6.74 16.42
N PHE A 66 -1.38 6.75 15.09
CA PHE A 66 -0.94 5.59 14.32
C PHE A 66 0.28 5.93 13.47
N LEU A 67 1.30 5.09 13.60
CA LEU A 67 2.43 5.07 12.68
C LEU A 67 2.26 3.85 11.76
N VAL A 68 2.17 4.08 10.45
CA VAL A 68 2.14 3.02 9.45
C VAL A 68 3.49 2.99 8.74
N ILE A 69 4.17 1.86 8.81
CA ILE A 69 5.36 1.59 8.02
C ILE A 69 4.93 0.79 6.80
N GLU A 70 5.09 1.36 5.62
CA GLU A 70 4.77 0.70 4.35
C GLU A 70 6.06 0.32 3.62
N LEU A 71 6.14 -0.93 3.18
CA LEU A 71 7.33 -1.50 2.55
C LEU A 71 6.92 -2.45 1.41
N ALA A 72 7.51 -2.30 0.23
CA ALA A 72 7.43 -3.33 -0.80
C ALA A 72 8.09 -4.64 -0.34
N GLU A 73 7.48 -5.77 -0.66
CA GLU A 73 7.96 -7.10 -0.31
C GLU A 73 9.44 -7.28 -0.72
N ARG A 74 9.81 -6.99 -1.97
CA ARG A 74 11.20 -7.06 -2.44
C ARG A 74 12.24 -6.28 -1.61
N ASN A 75 11.83 -5.28 -0.83
CA ASN A 75 12.72 -4.45 -0.02
C ASN A 75 12.94 -4.98 1.40
N LEU A 76 12.23 -6.02 1.85
CA LEU A 76 12.30 -6.43 3.26
C LEU A 76 13.70 -6.93 3.66
N ALA A 77 14.42 -7.63 2.78
CA ALA A 77 15.76 -8.11 3.11
C ALA A 77 16.82 -7.02 3.22
N VAL A 78 16.62 -5.84 2.60
CA VAL A 78 17.59 -4.74 2.67
C VAL A 78 17.35 -3.80 3.85
N ILE A 79 16.35 -4.11 4.69
CA ILE A 79 16.10 -3.37 5.93
C ILE A 79 17.32 -3.50 6.85
N PRO A 80 17.87 -2.37 7.34
CA PRO A 80 18.99 -2.40 8.27
C PRO A 80 18.66 -3.21 9.54
N PRO A 81 19.61 -4.01 10.06
CA PRO A 81 19.41 -4.70 11.33
C PRO A 81 19.16 -3.73 12.47
N ALA A 82 18.32 -4.14 13.43
CA ALA A 82 18.25 -3.48 14.73
C ALA A 82 19.63 -3.50 15.42
N ALA A 83 19.89 -2.48 16.24
CA ALA A 83 21.14 -2.36 16.99
C ALA A 83 21.30 -3.41 18.10
N SER A 84 20.21 -4.05 18.55
CA SER A 84 20.24 -5.09 19.59
C SER A 84 19.92 -6.48 19.00
N PRO A 85 20.73 -7.51 19.30
CA PRO A 85 20.47 -8.90 18.88
C PRO A 85 19.32 -9.56 19.66
N ASP A 86 18.93 -9.00 20.81
CA ASP A 86 17.89 -9.57 21.67
C ASP A 86 16.51 -9.02 21.29
N CYS A 87 15.88 -9.70 20.34
CA CYS A 87 14.53 -9.39 19.86
C CYS A 87 13.45 -10.03 20.75
N LEU A 88 13.55 -9.80 22.06
CA LEU A 88 12.58 -10.32 23.01
C LEU A 88 11.19 -9.79 22.66
N LEU A 89 10.21 -10.69 22.77
CA LEU A 89 8.80 -10.42 22.51
C LEU A 89 8.18 -9.68 23.69
N PRO A 90 7.78 -8.40 23.58
CA PRO A 90 6.67 -7.94 24.38
C PRO A 90 5.39 -8.66 23.94
N ALA A 91 4.47 -8.88 24.87
CA ALA A 91 3.15 -9.42 24.55
C ALA A 91 2.45 -8.51 23.53
N ALA A 92 1.79 -9.11 22.53
CA ALA A 92 0.99 -8.37 21.56
C ALA A 92 -0.04 -7.50 22.30
N ARG A 93 0.05 -6.18 22.10
CA ARG A 93 -0.92 -5.25 22.68
C ARG A 93 -2.14 -5.15 21.77
N ALA A 94 -3.33 -5.16 22.35
CA ALA A 94 -4.55 -4.90 21.60
C ALA A 94 -4.50 -3.48 21.03
N VAL A 95 -4.84 -3.33 19.75
CA VAL A 95 -4.94 -2.01 19.15
C VAL A 95 -6.18 -1.31 19.69
N ILE A 96 -6.01 -0.06 20.10
CA ILE A 96 -7.09 0.83 20.54
C ILE A 96 -7.56 1.60 19.30
N PRO A 97 -8.75 1.29 18.76
CA PRO A 97 -9.28 1.99 17.59
C PRO A 97 -9.56 3.46 17.91
N MET A 98 -9.41 4.32 16.91
CA MET A 98 -9.91 5.68 16.93
C MET A 98 -11.38 5.72 16.55
N GLU A 99 -12.14 6.64 17.17
CA GLU A 99 -13.47 6.97 16.67
C GLU A 99 -13.36 7.62 15.29
N SER A 100 -14.04 7.03 14.32
CA SER A 100 -14.06 7.56 12.96
C SER A 100 -14.67 8.96 12.95
N ARG A 101 -13.98 9.92 12.34
CA ARG A 101 -14.49 11.28 12.10
C ARG A 101 -14.95 11.42 10.67
N VAL A 102 -15.58 10.39 10.09
CA VAL A 102 -16.18 10.52 8.76
C VAL A 102 -17.20 11.63 8.83
N VAL A 103 -16.79 12.83 8.43
CA VAL A 103 -17.72 13.87 8.04
C VAL A 103 -18.42 13.30 6.83
N PRO A 104 -19.76 13.32 6.76
CA PRO A 104 -20.50 13.01 5.54
C PRO A 104 -20.16 14.06 4.46
N GLY A 105 -18.93 14.06 3.97
CA GLY A 105 -18.51 14.75 2.79
C GLY A 105 -19.04 13.92 1.65
N SER A 106 -19.98 14.48 0.90
CA SER A 106 -20.52 13.90 -0.32
C SER A 106 -19.38 13.22 -1.08
N LEU A 107 -19.46 11.90 -1.26
CA LEU A 107 -18.73 11.23 -2.32
C LEU A 107 -19.16 11.94 -3.59
N ARG A 108 -18.43 12.98 -4.01
CA ARG A 108 -18.51 13.43 -5.39
C ARG A 108 -17.94 12.26 -6.15
N ALA A 109 -18.84 11.45 -6.72
CA ALA A 109 -18.47 10.59 -7.82
C ALA A 109 -17.73 11.51 -8.80
N ILE A 110 -16.41 11.40 -8.82
CA ILE A 110 -15.64 11.95 -9.91
C ILE A 110 -16.06 11.06 -11.07
N GLN A 111 -17.08 11.51 -11.79
CA GLN A 111 -17.37 11.00 -13.11
C GLN A 111 -16.02 11.08 -13.82
N ARG A 112 -15.46 9.93 -14.19
CA ARG A 112 -14.43 9.91 -15.23
C ARG A 112 -15.12 10.47 -16.46
N LEU A 113 -15.13 11.81 -16.59
CA LEU A 113 -15.10 12.45 -17.87
C LEU A 113 -13.95 11.77 -18.56
N ALA A 114 -14.24 10.98 -19.61
CA ALA A 114 -13.24 10.46 -20.50
C ALA A 114 -12.35 11.66 -20.87
N HIS A 115 -11.21 11.76 -20.19
CA HIS A 115 -10.27 12.84 -20.42
C HIS A 115 -9.65 12.49 -21.74
N HIS A 116 -10.16 13.10 -22.81
CA HIS A 116 -9.34 13.32 -23.98
C HIS A 116 -8.08 14.00 -23.46
N PRO A 117 -6.90 13.37 -23.58
CA PRO A 117 -5.69 13.94 -23.01
C PRO A 117 -5.56 15.34 -23.57
N THR A 118 -5.51 16.34 -22.69
CA THR A 118 -5.21 17.70 -23.13
C THR A 118 -3.88 17.66 -23.85
N LEU A 119 -3.70 18.49 -24.88
CA LEU A 119 -2.46 18.53 -25.68
C LEU A 119 -1.21 18.58 -24.77
N ARG A 120 -1.33 19.24 -23.61
CA ARG A 120 -0.28 19.36 -22.60
C ARG A 120 -0.02 18.07 -21.81
N ALA A 121 -1.05 17.32 -21.42
CA ALA A 121 -0.89 16.01 -20.77
C ALA A 121 -0.31 14.97 -21.74
N ALA A 122 -0.74 15.00 -23.02
CA ALA A 122 -0.16 14.20 -24.07
C ALA A 122 1.30 14.58 -24.35
N LEU A 123 1.65 15.88 -24.29
CA LEU A 123 3.02 16.36 -24.40
C LEU A 123 3.87 16.01 -23.18
N ASP A 124 3.32 16.01 -21.96
CA ASP A 124 4.04 15.62 -20.75
C ASP A 124 4.30 14.10 -20.72
N GLU A 125 3.31 13.30 -21.14
CA GLU A 125 3.47 11.84 -21.32
C GLU A 125 4.44 11.53 -22.46
N ALA A 126 4.34 12.25 -23.59
CA ALA A 126 5.31 12.15 -24.68
C ALA A 126 6.71 12.60 -24.24
N ASN A 127 6.84 13.64 -23.42
CA ASN A 127 8.12 14.12 -22.91
C ASN A 127 8.71 13.13 -21.90
N ASP A 128 7.90 12.49 -21.05
CA ASP A 128 8.37 11.43 -20.16
C ASP A 128 8.80 10.19 -20.96
N VAL A 129 8.04 9.81 -21.99
CA VAL A 129 8.40 8.73 -22.91
C VAL A 129 9.66 9.07 -23.71
N ILE A 130 9.79 10.29 -24.22
CA ILE A 130 10.97 10.76 -24.97
C ILE A 130 12.17 10.86 -24.04
N ALA A 131 12.04 11.44 -22.84
CA ALA A 131 13.13 11.54 -21.87
C ALA A 131 13.62 10.17 -21.44
N LYS A 132 12.70 9.24 -21.13
CA LYS A 132 13.04 7.84 -20.84
C LYS A 132 13.61 7.13 -22.06
N SER A 133 13.17 7.43 -23.28
CA SER A 133 13.70 6.83 -24.51
C SER A 133 15.08 7.38 -24.88
N VAL A 134 15.35 8.66 -24.63
CA VAL A 134 16.66 9.30 -24.82
C VAL A 134 17.65 8.79 -23.76
N GLN A 135 17.22 8.63 -22.50
CA GLN A 135 18.03 7.97 -21.47
C GLN A 135 18.35 6.51 -21.84
N ARG A 136 17.39 5.78 -22.42
CA ARG A 136 17.59 4.41 -22.94
C ARG A 136 18.55 4.37 -24.14
N LEU A 137 18.43 5.32 -25.08
CA LEU A 137 19.29 5.43 -26.27
C LEU A 137 20.72 5.89 -25.92
N ALA A 138 20.87 6.71 -24.88
CA ALA A 138 22.16 7.18 -24.39
C ALA A 138 22.88 6.17 -23.47
N GLY A 139 22.25 5.02 -23.16
CA GLY A 139 22.81 4.02 -22.24
C GLY A 139 22.92 4.50 -20.78
N LEU A 140 22.21 5.58 -20.42
CA LEU A 140 22.29 6.24 -19.11
C LEU A 140 21.21 5.76 -18.13
N GLY A 141 20.38 4.79 -18.50
CA GLY A 141 19.43 4.14 -17.61
C GLY A 141 19.66 2.63 -17.58
N GLU A 142 19.74 2.04 -16.38
CA GLU A 142 19.60 0.59 -16.27
C GLU A 142 18.24 0.21 -16.86
N LEU A 143 18.26 -0.55 -17.96
CA LEU A 143 17.04 -1.18 -18.46
C LEU A 143 16.55 -2.10 -17.35
N ALA A 144 15.49 -1.68 -16.65
CA ALA A 144 14.78 -2.56 -15.74
C ALA A 144 14.49 -3.86 -16.52
N LYS A 145 15.09 -4.96 -16.08
CA LYS A 145 14.89 -6.26 -16.72
C LYS A 145 13.44 -6.65 -16.43
N VAL A 146 12.57 -6.55 -17.42
CA VAL A 146 11.15 -6.89 -17.27
C VAL A 146 10.89 -8.22 -17.96
N GLY A 147 10.27 -9.16 -17.23
CA GLY A 147 9.77 -10.42 -17.77
C GLY A 147 8.30 -10.29 -18.15
N ARG A 148 7.94 -10.71 -19.36
CA ARG A 148 6.55 -10.85 -19.77
C ARG A 148 6.07 -12.26 -19.44
N VAL A 149 4.97 -12.37 -18.70
CA VAL A 149 4.38 -13.65 -18.30
C VAL A 149 2.96 -13.76 -18.85
N ILE A 150 2.65 -14.92 -19.41
CA ILE A 150 1.32 -15.26 -19.90
C ILE A 150 0.47 -15.79 -18.75
N LEU A 151 -0.76 -15.31 -18.67
CA LEU A 151 -1.74 -15.71 -17.68
C LEU A 151 -2.64 -16.83 -18.21
N ASN A 152 -3.19 -17.63 -17.31
CA ASN A 152 -4.16 -18.69 -17.62
C ASN A 152 -5.61 -18.17 -17.73
N ARG A 153 -5.83 -16.87 -17.52
CA ARG A 153 -7.12 -16.17 -17.62
C ARG A 153 -6.91 -14.73 -18.10
N SER A 154 -7.98 -14.13 -18.65
CA SER A 154 -7.94 -12.84 -19.34
C SER A 154 -8.90 -11.79 -18.74
N ASP A 155 -9.32 -11.99 -17.50
CA ASP A 155 -10.28 -11.14 -16.79
C ASP A 155 -9.71 -10.55 -15.50
N LEU A 156 -8.38 -10.52 -15.36
CA LEU A 156 -7.67 -9.92 -14.22
C LEU A 156 -7.34 -8.44 -14.45
N PHE A 157 -7.22 -8.04 -15.70
CA PHE A 157 -6.87 -6.69 -16.11
C PHE A 157 -7.88 -6.15 -17.12
N SER A 158 -8.11 -4.84 -17.10
CA SER A 158 -8.99 -4.14 -18.05
C SER A 158 -8.27 -3.61 -19.30
N ASN A 159 -6.97 -3.87 -19.45
CA ASN A 159 -6.14 -3.39 -20.56
C ASN A 159 -6.33 -4.22 -21.85
N ALA A 160 -5.71 -3.74 -22.94
CA ALA A 160 -5.78 -4.39 -24.26
C ALA A 160 -5.08 -5.75 -24.35
N LEU A 161 -4.16 -6.06 -23.43
CA LEU A 161 -3.46 -7.35 -23.33
C LEU A 161 -3.79 -7.99 -21.98
N PRO A 162 -5.03 -8.45 -21.75
CA PRO A 162 -5.49 -8.83 -20.42
C PRO A 162 -5.02 -10.22 -19.98
N HIS A 163 -4.37 -10.96 -20.88
CA HIS A 163 -3.76 -12.27 -20.65
C HIS A 163 -2.25 -12.19 -20.41
N GLU A 164 -1.69 -10.97 -20.29
CA GLU A 164 -0.27 -10.76 -20.05
C GLU A 164 -0.05 -9.89 -18.81
N ILE A 165 1.05 -10.16 -18.10
CA ILE A 165 1.54 -9.31 -17.02
C ILE A 165 3.04 -9.07 -17.20
N LEU A 166 3.49 -7.87 -16.84
CA LEU A 166 4.91 -7.56 -16.73
C LEU A 166 5.36 -7.70 -15.27
N LEU A 167 6.39 -8.51 -15.06
CA LEU A 167 7.08 -8.71 -13.80
C LEU A 167 8.44 -8.00 -13.87
N PHE A 168 8.79 -7.27 -12.82
CA PHE A 168 10.10 -6.62 -12.74
C PHE A 168 11.13 -7.61 -12.21
N ALA A 169 12.39 -7.49 -12.65
CA ALA A 169 13.48 -8.35 -12.20
C ALA A 169 13.64 -8.35 -10.67
N ASP A 170 13.30 -7.23 -10.04
CA ASP A 170 13.40 -7.08 -8.60
C ASP A 170 12.39 -7.96 -7.84
N ASP A 171 11.27 -8.32 -8.46
CA ASP A 171 10.28 -9.27 -7.91
C ASP A 171 10.91 -10.66 -7.71
N PHE A 172 12.04 -10.94 -8.39
CA PHE A 172 12.78 -12.19 -8.27
C PHE A 172 13.88 -12.13 -7.21
N LEU A 173 14.20 -10.97 -6.65
CA LEU A 173 15.28 -10.84 -5.65
C LEU A 173 14.98 -11.63 -4.37
N LYS A 174 13.70 -11.88 -4.08
CA LYS A 174 13.29 -12.63 -2.90
C LYS A 174 13.68 -14.11 -2.91
N VAL A 175 14.03 -14.71 -4.06
CA VAL A 175 14.57 -16.09 -4.07
C VAL A 175 15.89 -16.21 -3.31
N LYS A 176 16.60 -15.10 -3.10
CA LYS A 176 17.90 -15.07 -2.43
C LYS A 176 17.78 -15.00 -0.91
N TRP A 177 16.58 -14.79 -0.38
CA TRP A 177 16.42 -14.57 1.06
C TRP A 177 16.59 -15.86 1.83
N ALA A 178 17.39 -15.79 2.88
CA ALA A 178 17.57 -16.86 3.82
C ALA A 178 16.71 -16.66 5.07
N GLU A 179 16.54 -17.73 5.82
CA GLU A 179 15.93 -17.71 7.15
C GLU A 179 16.61 -16.70 8.11
N THR A 180 17.91 -16.42 7.92
CA THR A 180 18.64 -15.36 8.63
C THR A 180 18.11 -13.95 8.30
N ASP A 181 17.78 -13.67 7.04
CA ASP A 181 17.22 -12.39 6.62
C ASP A 181 15.80 -12.21 7.20
N LEU A 182 15.03 -13.29 7.23
CA LEU A 182 13.69 -13.31 7.83
C LEU A 182 13.76 -12.99 9.33
N ARG A 183 14.68 -13.63 10.08
CA ARG A 183 14.89 -13.31 11.50
C ARG A 183 15.31 -11.86 11.70
N ARG A 184 16.30 -11.39 10.94
CA ARG A 184 16.79 -9.99 11.01
C ARG A 184 15.65 -9.01 10.77
N THR A 185 14.85 -9.25 9.74
CA THR A 185 13.74 -8.36 9.37
C THR A 185 12.67 -8.32 10.46
N ALA A 186 12.26 -9.49 10.96
CA ALA A 186 11.27 -9.57 12.04
C ALA A 186 11.77 -8.87 13.31
N CYS A 187 13.06 -9.04 13.65
CA CYS A 187 13.73 -8.33 14.72
C CYS A 187 13.66 -6.82 14.56
N THR A 188 14.04 -6.30 13.38
CA THR A 188 13.98 -4.86 13.11
C THR A 188 12.55 -4.32 13.24
N MET A 189 11.57 -4.99 12.64
CA MET A 189 10.16 -4.59 12.72
C MET A 189 9.64 -4.54 14.16
N ARG A 190 10.01 -5.52 14.99
CA ARG A 190 9.67 -5.51 16.42
C ARG A 190 10.36 -4.39 17.18
N SER A 191 11.62 -4.07 16.85
CA SER A 191 12.31 -2.93 17.46
C SER A 191 11.62 -1.60 17.14
N TRP A 192 11.12 -1.44 15.91
CA TRP A 192 10.30 -0.29 15.55
C TRP A 192 9.00 -0.26 16.33
N GLN A 193 8.34 -1.41 16.52
CA GLN A 193 7.11 -1.49 17.31
C GLN A 193 7.36 -1.04 18.75
N MET A 194 8.38 -1.60 19.40
CA MET A 194 8.74 -1.25 20.78
C MET A 194 9.05 0.24 20.92
N ALA A 195 9.84 0.81 20.00
CA ALA A 195 10.21 2.21 20.04
C ALA A 195 9.04 3.15 19.74
N ALA A 196 8.16 2.80 18.79
CA ALA A 196 6.96 3.57 18.50
C ALA A 196 5.97 3.55 19.67
N GLU A 197 5.74 2.38 20.26
CA GLU A 197 4.71 2.20 21.29
C GLU A 197 5.19 2.56 22.72
N ALA A 198 6.48 2.86 22.89
CA ALA A 198 7.08 3.21 24.18
C ALA A 198 6.45 4.44 24.86
N ASN A 199 5.87 5.35 24.07
CA ASN A 199 5.16 6.52 24.59
C ASN A 199 3.75 6.22 25.13
N GLY A 200 3.25 4.99 24.94
CA GLY A 200 1.91 4.55 25.36
C GLY A 200 0.74 5.15 24.57
N PHE A 201 1.01 5.95 23.54
CA PHE A 201 0.04 6.66 22.71
C PHE A 201 0.04 6.16 21.26
N THR A 202 1.21 6.13 20.62
CA THR A 202 1.37 5.68 19.24
C THR A 202 1.22 4.17 19.15
N GLN A 203 0.53 3.72 18.11
CA GLN A 203 0.41 2.31 17.75
C GLN A 203 1.05 2.07 16.39
N LEU A 204 1.84 1.00 16.26
CA LEU A 204 2.52 0.68 15.00
C LEU A 204 1.70 -0.31 14.16
N LEU A 205 1.53 0.02 12.89
CA LEU A 205 1.09 -0.90 11.84
C LEU A 205 2.18 -1.04 10.78
N ILE A 206 2.32 -2.25 10.24
CA ILE A 206 3.27 -2.57 9.18
C ILE A 206 2.46 -3.08 7.99
N LEU A 207 2.45 -2.32 6.91
CA LEU A 207 1.79 -2.67 5.65
C LEU A 207 2.87 -3.13 4.66
N ILE A 208 2.92 -4.44 4.39
CA ILE A 208 3.83 -4.96 3.36
C ILE A 208 3.07 -4.98 2.04
N ALA A 209 3.52 -4.23 1.04
CA ALA A 209 2.97 -4.28 -0.31
C ALA A 209 3.53 -5.54 -1.03
N PRO A 210 2.70 -6.57 -1.29
CA PRO A 210 3.20 -7.81 -1.89
C PRO A 210 3.66 -7.59 -3.32
N ASP A 211 4.60 -8.40 -3.78
CA ASP A 211 5.00 -8.41 -5.18
C ASP A 211 3.91 -9.04 -6.06
N LYS A 212 3.89 -8.72 -7.36
CA LYS A 212 2.99 -9.38 -8.31
C LYS A 212 3.18 -10.88 -8.35
N THR A 213 4.42 -11.35 -8.16
CA THR A 213 4.71 -12.78 -8.07
C THR A 213 4.04 -13.44 -6.88
N THR A 214 3.77 -12.73 -5.79
CA THR A 214 3.02 -13.27 -4.65
C THR A 214 1.53 -13.39 -4.96
N ILE A 215 0.95 -12.36 -5.60
CA ILE A 215 -0.49 -12.30 -5.84
C ILE A 215 -0.92 -13.11 -7.06
N TYR A 216 -0.14 -13.07 -8.14
CA TYR A 216 -0.53 -13.61 -9.45
C TYR A 216 0.07 -14.96 -9.80
N GLN A 217 0.97 -15.54 -8.98
CA GLN A 217 1.55 -16.86 -9.23
C GLN A 217 0.50 -17.95 -9.58
N PRO A 218 -0.67 -18.04 -8.92
CA PRO A 218 -1.70 -19.03 -9.28
C PRO A 218 -2.34 -18.84 -10.67
N TYR A 219 -2.20 -17.65 -11.26
CA TYR A 219 -2.80 -17.30 -12.54
C TYR A 219 -1.78 -17.27 -13.69
N MET A 220 -0.51 -17.60 -13.42
CA MET A 220 0.50 -17.72 -14.47
C MET A 220 0.33 -19.07 -15.18
N ARG A 221 0.46 -19.08 -16.51
CA ARG A 221 0.40 -20.33 -17.30
C ARG A 221 1.53 -21.28 -16.90
N ASP A 222 2.72 -20.73 -16.70
CA ASP A 222 3.91 -21.43 -16.21
C ASP A 222 4.29 -20.81 -14.85
N PRO A 223 3.80 -21.35 -13.72
CA PRO A 223 3.96 -20.72 -12.42
C PRO A 223 5.42 -20.63 -11.98
N ILE A 224 5.83 -19.44 -11.57
CA ILE A 224 7.11 -19.21 -10.94
C ILE A 224 6.92 -19.37 -9.43
N ILE A 225 7.47 -20.43 -8.85
CA ILE A 225 7.34 -20.68 -7.41
C ILE A 225 8.26 -19.75 -6.65
N MET A 226 7.68 -18.82 -5.91
CA MET A 226 8.39 -17.89 -5.05
C MET A 226 8.16 -18.22 -3.58
N PRO A 227 9.16 -18.01 -2.71
CA PRO A 227 8.94 -18.21 -1.28
C PRO A 227 7.93 -17.19 -0.74
N ALA A 228 7.11 -17.61 0.22
CA ALA A 228 6.10 -16.78 0.86
C ALA A 228 6.62 -16.22 2.19
N PHE A 229 7.20 -15.01 2.15
CA PHE A 229 7.82 -14.41 3.34
C PHE A 229 6.84 -13.64 4.22
N ILE A 230 5.79 -13.05 3.65
CA ILE A 230 4.80 -12.26 4.39
C ILE A 230 4.10 -13.08 5.48
N PRO A 231 3.63 -14.33 5.23
CA PRO A 231 3.08 -15.17 6.30
C PRO A 231 4.09 -15.42 7.43
N ALA A 232 5.33 -15.77 7.08
CA ALA A 232 6.38 -16.07 8.05
C ALA A 232 6.81 -14.84 8.87
N LEU A 233 6.81 -13.65 8.26
CA LEU A 233 6.99 -12.39 8.97
C LEU A 233 5.82 -12.09 9.90
N ALA A 234 4.58 -12.30 9.46
CA ALA A 234 3.41 -12.05 10.28
C ALA A 234 3.34 -12.97 11.52
N GLU A 235 3.76 -14.23 11.40
CA GLU A 235 3.87 -15.15 12.54
C GLU A 235 4.90 -14.66 13.57
N ARG A 236 6.00 -14.05 13.12
CA ARG A 236 7.05 -13.54 14.01
C ARG A 236 6.69 -12.17 14.57
N VAL A 237 6.34 -11.20 13.74
CA VAL A 237 6.08 -9.83 14.18
C VAL A 237 4.71 -9.71 14.88
N GLY A 238 3.76 -10.57 14.53
CA GLY A 238 2.43 -10.60 15.12
C GLY A 238 1.47 -9.59 14.46
N THR A 239 0.52 -9.09 15.26
CA THR A 239 -0.65 -8.35 14.75
C THR A 239 -0.36 -6.94 14.21
N ALA A 240 0.87 -6.47 14.33
CA ALA A 240 1.32 -5.24 13.68
C ALA A 240 1.39 -5.41 12.15
N VAL A 241 1.68 -6.61 11.65
CA VAL A 241 1.75 -6.87 10.19
C VAL A 241 0.35 -7.05 9.61
N LEU A 242 -0.04 -6.15 8.73
CA LEU A 242 -1.26 -6.23 7.95
C LEU A 242 -1.10 -7.20 6.79
N ARG A 243 -1.99 -8.19 6.71
CA ARG A 243 -1.97 -9.26 5.70
C ARG A 243 -2.53 -8.82 4.35
N ALA A 244 -1.87 -7.84 3.72
CA ALA A 244 -2.23 -7.35 2.39
C ALA A 244 -2.12 -8.44 1.32
N ASP A 245 -1.21 -9.39 1.48
CA ASP A 245 -1.10 -10.59 0.66
C ASP A 245 -2.42 -11.38 0.60
N LEU A 246 -3.07 -11.59 1.76
CA LEU A 246 -4.35 -12.29 1.83
C LEU A 246 -5.49 -11.47 1.24
N ALA A 247 -5.58 -10.18 1.58
CA ALA A 247 -6.69 -9.34 1.12
C ALA A 247 -6.65 -9.11 -0.39
N LEU A 248 -5.47 -8.81 -0.94
CA LEU A 248 -5.28 -8.61 -2.38
C LEU A 248 -5.46 -9.93 -3.13
N GLY A 249 -4.90 -11.03 -2.63
CA GLY A 249 -5.07 -12.36 -3.22
C GLY A 249 -6.54 -12.79 -3.27
N ALA A 250 -7.28 -12.59 -2.17
CA ALA A 250 -8.71 -12.87 -2.10
C ALA A 250 -9.52 -12.00 -3.09
N ALA A 251 -9.20 -10.71 -3.20
CA ALA A 251 -9.88 -9.83 -4.15
C ALA A 251 -9.67 -10.30 -5.61
N VAL A 252 -8.44 -10.66 -5.98
CA VAL A 252 -8.15 -11.21 -7.32
C VAL A 252 -8.89 -12.53 -7.55
N ALA A 253 -8.89 -13.43 -6.56
CA ALA A 253 -9.62 -14.70 -6.65
C ALA A 253 -11.13 -14.51 -6.85
N GLN A 254 -11.71 -13.45 -6.26
CA GLN A 254 -13.10 -13.04 -6.42
C GLN A 254 -13.38 -12.27 -7.72
N GLY A 255 -12.41 -12.16 -8.63
CA GLY A 255 -12.58 -11.49 -9.91
C GLY A 255 -12.45 -9.96 -9.87
N ARG A 256 -11.86 -9.40 -8.80
CA ARG A 256 -11.51 -7.97 -8.79
C ARG A 256 -10.42 -7.71 -9.83
N LYS A 257 -10.74 -6.87 -10.80
CA LYS A 257 -9.80 -6.40 -11.83
C LYS A 257 -8.89 -5.29 -11.29
N ASP A 258 -7.73 -5.16 -11.93
CA ASP A 258 -6.81 -4.03 -11.77
C ASP A 258 -6.35 -3.82 -10.32
N VAL A 259 -6.15 -4.94 -9.60
CA VAL A 259 -5.54 -4.92 -8.25
C VAL A 259 -4.10 -4.43 -8.33
N TYR A 260 -3.39 -4.79 -9.41
CA TYR A 260 -2.10 -4.21 -9.81
C TYR A 260 -2.22 -3.58 -11.19
N LEU A 261 -1.32 -2.64 -11.49
CA LEU A 261 -1.14 -2.19 -12.86
C LEU A 261 -0.44 -3.30 -13.67
N PRO A 262 -0.86 -3.60 -14.91
CA PRO A 262 -0.29 -4.71 -15.67
C PRO A 262 1.18 -4.47 -16.06
N ASN A 263 1.58 -3.22 -16.29
CA ASN A 263 2.89 -2.81 -16.80
C ASN A 263 3.78 -2.06 -15.78
N ASP A 264 3.39 -2.01 -14.51
CA ASP A 264 4.05 -1.26 -13.45
C ASP A 264 4.11 -2.09 -12.15
N THR A 265 5.06 -1.87 -11.25
CA THR A 265 5.18 -2.63 -10.00
C THR A 265 4.12 -2.31 -8.96
N HIS A 266 3.45 -1.17 -9.06
CA HIS A 266 2.51 -0.66 -8.07
C HIS A 266 1.13 -1.28 -8.18
N TRP A 267 0.35 -1.16 -7.09
CA TRP A 267 -1.07 -1.46 -7.12
C TRP A 267 -1.80 -0.61 -8.15
N GLY A 268 -2.88 -1.16 -8.70
CA GLY A 268 -3.90 -0.36 -9.38
C GLY A 268 -4.82 0.30 -8.36
N SER A 269 -5.79 1.07 -8.83
CA SER A 269 -6.73 1.76 -7.94
C SER A 269 -7.50 0.80 -7.01
N ALA A 270 -7.83 -0.41 -7.48
CA ALA A 270 -8.48 -1.41 -6.64
C ALA A 270 -7.55 -1.90 -5.51
N GLY A 271 -6.27 -2.14 -5.79
CA GLY A 271 -5.29 -2.54 -4.78
C GLY A 271 -5.00 -1.43 -3.77
N ALA A 272 -4.87 -0.18 -4.24
CA ALA A 272 -4.71 0.98 -3.37
C ALA A 272 -5.90 1.14 -2.40
N ARG A 273 -7.12 0.95 -2.89
CA ARG A 273 -8.33 0.98 -2.04
C ARG A 273 -8.33 -0.16 -1.01
N ILE A 274 -7.97 -1.39 -1.39
CA ILE A 274 -7.90 -2.53 -0.47
C ILE A 274 -6.85 -2.27 0.63
N ALA A 275 -5.68 -1.73 0.28
CA ALA A 275 -4.66 -1.36 1.24
C ALA A 275 -5.15 -0.31 2.25
N ALA A 276 -5.89 0.68 1.76
CA ALA A 276 -6.54 1.69 2.61
C ALA A 276 -7.59 1.06 3.55
N GLU A 277 -8.44 0.17 3.03
CA GLU A 277 -9.48 -0.52 3.80
C GLU A 277 -8.87 -1.41 4.90
N LEU A 278 -7.73 -2.05 4.64
CA LEU A 278 -7.00 -2.83 5.65
C LEU A 278 -6.50 -1.96 6.80
N VAL A 279 -5.86 -0.84 6.49
CA VAL A 279 -5.35 0.08 7.51
C VAL A 279 -6.54 0.67 8.28
N ALA A 280 -7.57 1.14 7.57
CA ALA A 280 -8.76 1.71 8.18
C ALA A 280 -9.50 0.72 9.10
N GLY A 281 -9.68 -0.54 8.66
CA GLY A 281 -10.32 -1.58 9.48
C GLY A 281 -9.54 -1.95 10.73
N ARG A 282 -8.23 -1.62 10.78
CA ARG A 282 -7.40 -1.80 11.98
C ARG A 282 -7.47 -0.61 12.92
N ILE A 283 -7.55 0.61 12.38
CA ILE A 283 -7.44 1.84 13.18
C ILE A 283 -8.79 2.50 13.48
N PHE A 284 -9.88 2.11 12.82
CA PHE A 284 -11.22 2.66 13.02
C PHE A 284 -12.24 1.57 13.31
N VAL A 285 -13.16 1.86 14.23
CA VAL A 285 -14.43 1.13 14.28
C VAL A 285 -15.36 1.73 13.21
N PRO A 286 -15.94 0.92 12.31
CA PRO A 286 -16.98 1.42 11.41
C PRO A 286 -18.12 1.98 12.26
N ILE A 287 -18.49 3.24 12.07
CA ILE A 287 -19.76 3.74 12.58
C ILE A 287 -20.82 2.92 11.83
N PRO A 288 -21.72 2.19 12.52
CA PRO A 288 -22.84 1.54 11.85
C PRO A 288 -23.57 2.60 11.05
N LEU A 289 -23.60 2.45 9.72
CA LEU A 289 -24.50 3.24 8.89
C LEU A 289 -25.88 2.99 9.47
N GLN A 290 -26.48 4.00 10.12
CA GLN A 290 -27.86 3.90 10.56
C GLN A 290 -28.65 3.49 9.32
N SER A 291 -29.24 2.29 9.39
CA SER A 291 -30.15 1.81 8.36
C SER A 291 -31.15 2.92 8.09
N GLY A 292 -31.27 3.29 6.81
CA GLY A 292 -32.14 4.36 6.38
C GLY A 292 -33.50 4.23 7.04
N HIS A 293 -34.05 5.37 7.44
CA HIS A 293 -35.45 5.48 7.82
C HIS A 293 -36.31 4.63 6.86
N PRO A 294 -37.22 3.78 7.36
CA PRO A 294 -38.18 3.12 6.48
C PRO A 294 -38.90 4.20 5.67
N PRO A 295 -39.18 3.96 4.38
CA PRO A 295 -39.88 4.93 3.56
C PRO A 295 -41.16 5.36 4.28
N GLN A 296 -41.27 6.64 4.59
CA GLN A 296 -42.50 7.21 5.11
C GLN A 296 -43.60 6.90 4.09
N ALA A 297 -44.60 6.14 4.53
CA ALA A 297 -45.75 5.82 3.72
C ALA A 297 -46.34 7.12 3.15
N ALA A 298 -46.48 7.17 1.83
CA ALA A 298 -47.12 8.28 1.14
C ALA A 298 -48.52 8.51 1.74
N LYS A 299 -48.78 9.73 2.22
CA LYS A 299 -50.13 10.15 2.59
C LYS A 299 -51.00 10.08 1.32
N PRO A 300 -52.19 9.45 1.38
CA PRO A 300 -53.11 9.46 0.25
C PRO A 300 -53.57 10.90 -0.03
N PRO A 301 -53.86 11.24 -1.30
CA PRO A 301 -54.37 12.55 -1.66
C PRO A 301 -55.72 12.77 -0.97
N ARG A 302 -55.86 13.94 -0.34
CA ARG A 302 -57.15 14.41 0.15
C ARG A 302 -58.02 14.74 -1.06
N LEU A 303 -59.15 14.07 -1.16
CA LEU A 303 -60.30 14.49 -1.96
C LEU A 303 -60.99 15.68 -1.27
#